data_AF-A0A9P3IEX3-F1
#
_entry.id   AF-A0A9P3IEX3-F1
#
_cell.length_a   1.000
_cell.length_b   1.000
_cell.length_c   1.000
_cell.angle_alpha   90.00
_cell.angle_beta   90.00
_cell.angle_gamma   90.00
#
_symmetry.space_group_name_H-M   'P 1'
#
loop_
_entity.id
_entity.type
_entity.pdbx_description
1 polymer ?
#
loop_
_entity_poly.entity_id
_entity_poly.type
_entity_poly.pdbx_seq_one_letter_code
_entity_poly.pdbx_strand_id
1 'polypeptide(L)'
;MGDRRLQLLLPLLLYIGLQSAFVAADFTLYVVRPALGVAWIGGAMSVFGVANSLACMAAARFSSGLPSILATLLIGAACQVAVLLSLLLLGAITATPWLAFSLVLLQAVLWGVGDAAFQSQINALLPLVFPSDMDASFAHMKMWTSAASSLMFLLSPLLSLPAKAALLTLSCVVSLPLMLAGVHVP
;
A
#
# COMPACT_ATOMS: atom_id res chain seq x y z
N MET A 1 -12.48 21.92 0.93
CA MET A 1 -11.80 21.27 2.08
C MET A 1 -12.63 21.26 3.38
N GLY A 2 -13.91 21.66 3.35
CA GLY A 2 -14.76 21.68 4.56
C GLY A 2 -15.41 20.36 4.93
N ASP A 3 -15.28 19.32 4.10
CA ASP A 3 -15.91 18.03 4.36
C ASP A 3 -15.05 17.16 5.29
N ARG A 4 -15.57 16.89 6.49
CA ARG A 4 -14.89 16.14 7.56
C ARG A 4 -14.55 14.72 7.11
N ARG A 5 -15.37 14.12 6.25
CA ARG A 5 -15.16 12.76 5.72
C ARG A 5 -13.89 12.69 4.87
N LEU A 6 -13.67 13.70 4.03
CA LEU A 6 -12.49 13.77 3.16
C LEU A 6 -11.20 13.99 3.98
N GLN A 7 -11.27 14.80 5.03
CA GLN A 7 -10.14 15.02 5.93
C GLN A 7 -9.73 13.74 6.68
N LEU A 8 -10.69 12.89 7.03
CA LEU A 8 -10.45 11.61 7.71
C LEU A 8 -9.92 10.52 6.76
N LEU A 9 -10.24 10.61 5.46
CA LEU A 9 -9.69 9.74 4.43
C LEU A 9 -8.32 10.20 3.92
N LEU A 10 -7.96 11.46 4.12
CA LEU A 10 -6.71 12.03 3.63
C LEU A 10 -5.46 11.22 4.04
N PRO A 11 -5.28 10.79 5.31
CA PRO A 11 -4.11 10.00 5.72
C PRO A 11 -4.00 8.66 4.98
N LEU A 12 -5.15 8.05 4.66
CA LEU A 12 -5.20 6.82 3.86
C LEU A 12 -4.79 7.08 2.42
N LEU A 13 -5.26 8.16 1.81
CA LEU A 13 -4.85 8.57 0.46
C LEU A 13 -3.36 8.86 0.37
N LEU A 14 -2.81 9.54 1.38
CA LEU A 14 -1.38 9.80 1.48
C LEU A 14 -0.61 8.48 1.62
N TYR A 15 -1.07 7.56 2.47
CA TYR A 15 -0.46 6.25 2.64
C TYR A 15 -0.38 5.46 1.32
N ILE A 16 -1.49 5.36 0.58
CA ILE A 16 -1.53 4.66 -0.73
C ILE A 16 -0.51 5.27 -1.70
N GLY A 17 -0.43 6.59 -1.75
CA GLY A 17 0.55 7.29 -2.59
C GLY A 17 2.00 7.00 -2.20
N LEU A 18 2.33 7.13 -0.91
CA LEU A 18 3.66 6.83 -0.37
C LEU A 18 4.07 5.38 -0.66
N GLN A 19 3.14 4.45 -0.41
CA GLN A 19 3.31 3.02 -0.63
C GLN A 19 3.61 2.69 -2.11
N SER A 20 2.86 3.29 -3.04
CA SER A 20 3.04 3.05 -4.48
C SER A 20 4.43 3.46 -4.96
N ALA A 21 4.94 4.61 -4.50
CA ALA A 21 6.27 5.09 -4.83
C ALA A 21 7.37 4.23 -4.19
N PHE A 22 7.17 3.80 -2.93
CA PHE A 22 8.10 2.90 -2.25
C PHE A 22 8.24 1.56 -2.99
N VAL A 23 7.13 0.95 -3.42
CA VAL A 23 7.18 -0.31 -4.17
C VAL A 23 7.86 -0.11 -5.54
N ALA A 24 7.55 0.99 -6.23
CA ALA A 24 8.12 1.26 -7.56
C ALA A 24 9.64 1.50 -7.53
N ALA A 25 10.14 2.33 -6.61
CA ALA A 25 11.56 2.67 -6.52
C ALA A 25 12.31 1.89 -5.46
N ASP A 26 11.89 1.98 -4.20
CA ASP A 26 12.72 1.55 -3.08
C ASP A 26 12.75 0.03 -2.93
N PHE A 27 11.62 -0.65 -3.11
CA PHE A 27 11.56 -2.10 -3.05
C PHE A 27 12.40 -2.73 -4.18
N THR A 28 12.30 -2.22 -5.40
CA THR A 28 13.09 -2.76 -6.53
C THR A 28 14.59 -2.49 -6.36
N LEU A 29 14.96 -1.30 -5.91
CA LEU A 29 16.37 -0.87 -5.80
C LEU A 29 17.09 -1.43 -4.57
N TYR A 30 16.44 -1.46 -3.41
CA TYR A 30 17.09 -1.79 -2.14
C TYR A 30 16.77 -3.20 -1.64
N VAL A 31 15.72 -3.86 -2.17
CA VAL A 31 15.34 -5.21 -1.75
C VAL A 31 15.59 -6.22 -2.86
N VAL A 32 15.01 -6.01 -4.04
CA VAL A 32 15.12 -6.98 -5.14
C VAL A 32 16.52 -7.00 -5.74
N ARG A 33 17.09 -5.83 -6.08
CA ARG A 33 18.40 -5.75 -6.73
C ARG A 33 19.55 -6.35 -5.89
N PRO A 34 19.69 -6.09 -4.58
CA PRO A 34 20.77 -6.68 -3.80
C PRO A 34 20.59 -8.20 -3.57
N ALA A 35 19.35 -8.68 -3.49
CA ALA A 35 19.08 -10.09 -3.20
C ALA A 35 19.11 -10.99 -4.44
N LEU A 36 18.61 -10.48 -5.58
CA LEU A 36 18.36 -11.27 -6.80
C LEU A 36 19.08 -10.73 -8.04
N GLY A 37 19.65 -9.53 -7.97
CA GLY A 37 20.23 -8.84 -9.11
C GLY A 37 19.21 -8.10 -9.99
N VAL A 38 19.73 -7.35 -10.96
CA VAL A 38 18.93 -6.46 -11.83
C VAL A 38 17.99 -7.24 -12.76
N ALA A 39 18.42 -8.42 -13.23
CA ALA A 39 17.63 -9.24 -14.15
C ALA A 39 16.29 -9.71 -13.54
N TRP A 40 16.24 -9.88 -12.21
CA TRP A 40 15.06 -10.37 -11.50
C TRP A 40 14.10 -9.28 -11.04
N ILE A 41 14.41 -7.99 -11.26
CA ILE A 41 13.49 -6.89 -10.93
C ILE A 41 12.16 -7.07 -11.65
N GLY A 42 12.19 -7.34 -12.96
CA GLY A 42 10.97 -7.61 -13.74
C GLY A 42 10.23 -8.85 -13.25
N GLY A 43 10.95 -9.90 -12.86
CA GLY A 43 10.37 -11.14 -12.34
C GLY A 43 9.61 -10.92 -11.02
N ALA A 44 10.23 -10.22 -10.06
CA ALA A 44 9.59 -9.88 -8.79
C ALA A 44 8.36 -8.98 -9.01
N MET A 45 8.45 -7.99 -9.92
CA MET A 45 7.32 -7.11 -10.25
C MET A 45 6.19 -7.83 -11.00
N SER A 46 6.52 -8.86 -11.78
CA SER A 46 5.52 -9.72 -12.43
C SER A 46 4.75 -10.53 -11.37
N VAL A 47 5.45 -11.08 -10.37
CA VAL A 47 4.81 -11.80 -9.26
C VAL A 47 3.94 -10.88 -8.42
N PHE A 48 4.42 -9.67 -8.12
CA PHE A 48 3.61 -8.61 -7.49
C PHE A 48 2.34 -8.34 -8.31
N GLY A 49 2.46 -8.16 -9.62
CA GLY A 49 1.33 -7.86 -10.51
C GLY A 49 0.30 -8.99 -10.55
N VAL A 50 0.74 -10.24 -10.69
CA VAL A 50 -0.15 -11.42 -10.68
C VAL A 50 -0.87 -11.54 -9.34
N ALA A 51 -0.15 -11.40 -8.22
CA ALA A 51 -0.73 -11.44 -6.88
C ALA A 51 -1.77 -10.33 -6.70
N ASN A 52 -1.45 -9.11 -7.12
CA ASN A 52 -2.35 -7.96 -7.09
C ASN A 52 -3.62 -8.23 -7.90
N SER A 53 -3.51 -8.72 -9.14
CA SER A 53 -4.68 -9.04 -9.97
C SER A 53 -5.58 -10.11 -9.35
N LEU A 54 -5.01 -11.18 -8.81
CA LEU A 54 -5.76 -12.23 -8.13
C LEU A 54 -6.46 -11.71 -6.87
N ALA A 55 -5.76 -10.89 -6.08
CA ALA A 55 -6.31 -10.27 -4.89
C ALA A 55 -7.43 -9.26 -5.20
N CYS A 56 -7.31 -8.46 -6.27
CA CYS A 56 -8.38 -7.58 -6.74
C CYS A 56 -9.63 -8.38 -7.13
N MET A 57 -9.46 -9.50 -7.84
CA MET A 57 -10.58 -10.36 -8.22
C MET A 57 -11.27 -11.00 -7.01
N ALA A 58 -10.49 -11.41 -6.00
CA ALA A 58 -11.03 -11.88 -4.73
C ALA A 58 -11.76 -10.77 -3.98
N ALA A 59 -11.15 -9.58 -3.83
CA ALA A 59 -11.76 -8.43 -3.17
C ALA A 59 -13.08 -8.01 -3.82
N ALA A 60 -13.15 -8.03 -5.15
CA ALA A 60 -14.37 -7.74 -5.90
C ALA A 60 -15.50 -8.74 -5.61
N ARG A 61 -15.18 -10.02 -5.42
CA ARG A 61 -16.15 -11.07 -5.06
C ARG A 61 -16.65 -10.92 -3.62
N PHE A 62 -15.80 -10.48 -2.70
CA PHE A 62 -16.13 -10.38 -1.28
C PHE A 62 -16.67 -9.01 -0.85
N SER A 63 -16.73 -8.00 -1.72
CA SER A 63 -17.17 -6.64 -1.38
C SER A 63 -18.68 -6.47 -1.12
N SER A 64 -19.35 -7.47 -0.55
CA SER A 64 -20.77 -7.41 -0.14
C SER A 64 -20.92 -6.72 1.22
N GLY A 65 -20.62 -5.42 1.27
CA GLY A 65 -20.92 -4.54 2.40
C GLY A 65 -19.71 -4.02 3.19
N LEU A 66 -19.96 -2.96 3.97
CA LEU A 66 -18.98 -2.24 4.79
C LEU A 66 -18.08 -3.14 5.69
N PRO A 67 -18.59 -4.16 6.41
CA PRO A 67 -17.73 -5.00 7.24
C PRO A 67 -16.73 -5.82 6.41
N SER A 68 -17.09 -6.19 5.19
CA SER A 68 -16.18 -6.91 4.30
C SER A 68 -15.10 -6.01 3.70
N ILE A 69 -15.45 -4.76 3.41
CA ILE A 69 -14.51 -3.70 3.01
C ILE A 69 -13.44 -3.53 4.09
N LEU A 70 -13.88 -3.38 5.35
CA LEU A 70 -12.98 -3.22 6.50
C LEU A 70 -12.12 -4.47 6.73
N ALA A 71 -12.71 -5.67 6.66
CA ALA A 71 -11.97 -6.92 6.84
C ALA A 71 -10.87 -7.08 5.77
N THR A 72 -11.19 -6.81 4.51
CA THR A 72 -10.22 -6.90 3.42
C THR A 72 -9.08 -5.88 3.58
N LEU A 73 -9.41 -4.67 4.03
CA LEU A 73 -8.42 -3.63 4.31
C LEU A 73 -7.49 -4.00 5.46
N LEU A 74 -8.03 -4.57 6.54
CA LEU A 74 -7.22 -5.02 7.69
C LEU A 74 -6.27 -6.15 7.31
N ILE A 75 -6.72 -7.09 6.47
CA ILE A 75 -5.85 -8.16 5.93
C ILE A 75 -4.73 -7.54 5.07
N GLY A 76 -5.07 -6.61 4.18
CA GLY A 76 -4.09 -5.90 3.36
C GLY A 76 -3.07 -5.13 4.19
N ALA A 77 -3.52 -4.41 5.22
CA ALA A 77 -2.66 -3.70 6.16
C ALA A 77 -1.73 -4.65 6.92
N ALA A 78 -2.24 -5.79 7.38
CA ALA A 78 -1.43 -6.81 8.05
C ALA A 78 -0.34 -7.37 7.11
N CYS A 79 -0.66 -7.64 5.85
CA CYS A 79 0.32 -8.06 4.84
C CYS A 79 1.43 -7.02 4.66
N GLN A 80 1.07 -5.74 4.52
CA GLN A 80 2.05 -4.66 4.31
C GLN A 80 2.91 -4.41 5.55
N VAL A 81 2.31 -4.39 6.75
CA VAL A 81 3.06 -4.27 8.01
C VAL A 81 4.01 -5.45 8.20
N ALA A 82 3.59 -6.68 7.86
CA ALA A 82 4.47 -7.85 7.92
C ALA A 82 5.68 -7.70 7.00
N VAL A 83 5.50 -7.19 5.77
CA VAL A 83 6.62 -6.93 4.86
C VAL A 83 7.52 -5.82 5.41
N LEU A 84 6.96 -4.70 5.84
CA LEU A 84 7.74 -3.58 6.39
C LEU A 84 8.52 -3.98 7.64
N LEU A 85 7.92 -4.79 8.52
CA LEU A 85 8.59 -5.36 9.68
C LEU A 85 9.69 -6.32 9.28
N SER A 86 9.48 -7.16 8.25
CA SER A 86 10.52 -8.03 7.72
C SER A 86 11.72 -7.23 7.19
N LEU A 87 11.48 -6.08 6.54
CA LEU A 87 12.54 -5.20 6.05
C LEU A 87 13.29 -4.50 7.19
N LEU A 88 12.59 -4.15 8.28
CA LEU A 88 13.18 -3.55 9.47
C LEU A 88 14.02 -4.56 10.28
N LEU A 89 13.55 -5.80 10.43
CA LEU A 89 14.16 -6.80 11.29
C LEU A 89 15.28 -7.59 10.59
N LEU A 90 15.14 -7.92 9.31
CA LEU A 90 16.11 -8.78 8.62
C LEU A 90 17.28 -8.02 7.98
N GLY A 91 17.22 -6.68 7.89
CA GLY A 91 18.28 -5.89 7.25
C GLY A 91 18.60 -6.35 5.82
N ALA A 92 19.64 -5.78 5.20
CA ALA A 92 20.10 -6.25 3.89
C ALA A 92 20.54 -7.72 3.99
N ILE A 93 19.69 -8.58 3.42
CA ILE A 93 19.63 -10.03 3.54
C ILE A 93 21.03 -10.69 3.55
N THR A 94 21.48 -11.13 4.74
CA THR A 94 22.56 -12.12 4.91
C THR A 94 21.97 -13.52 4.99
N ALA A 95 21.12 -13.88 4.04
CA ALA A 95 20.52 -15.21 3.94
C ALA A 95 21.20 -16.01 2.81
N THR A 96 21.11 -17.34 2.88
CA THR A 96 21.50 -18.20 1.76
C THR A 96 20.74 -17.78 0.49
N PRO A 97 21.33 -17.96 -0.72
CA PRO A 97 20.74 -17.46 -1.97
C PRO A 97 19.30 -17.91 -2.20
N TRP A 98 18.98 -19.16 -1.83
CA TRP A 98 17.63 -19.73 -1.98
C TRP A 98 16.60 -19.12 -1.01
N LEU A 99 17.03 -18.75 0.20
CA LEU A 99 16.17 -18.12 1.20
C LEU A 99 15.91 -16.67 0.82
N ALA A 100 16.93 -15.95 0.35
CA ALA A 100 16.78 -14.60 -0.18
C ALA A 100 15.76 -14.56 -1.34
N PHE A 101 15.84 -15.53 -2.26
CA PHE A 101 14.90 -15.64 -3.37
C PHE A 101 13.46 -15.84 -2.91
N SER A 102 13.24 -16.81 -2.03
CA SER A 102 11.90 -17.11 -1.51
C SER A 102 11.32 -15.92 -0.73
N LEU A 103 12.13 -15.23 0.07
CA LEU A 103 11.68 -14.08 0.86
C LEU A 103 11.29 -12.89 -0.02
N VAL A 104 12.07 -12.56 -1.05
CA VAL A 104 11.75 -11.44 -1.95
C VAL A 104 10.48 -11.70 -2.74
N LEU A 105 10.26 -12.94 -3.20
CA LEU A 105 9.01 -13.29 -3.87
C LEU A 105 7.81 -13.26 -2.92
N LEU A 106 7.97 -13.76 -1.69
CA LEU A 106 6.92 -13.67 -0.68
C LEU A 106 6.58 -12.20 -0.37
N GLN A 107 7.59 -11.34 -0.22
CA GLN A 107 7.40 -9.90 -0.04
C GLN A 107 6.68 -9.26 -1.23
N ALA A 108 7.01 -9.65 -2.46
CA ALA A 108 6.33 -9.17 -3.66
C ALA A 108 4.85 -9.58 -3.69
N VAL A 109 4.54 -10.83 -3.32
CA VAL A 109 3.16 -11.31 -3.19
C VAL A 109 2.39 -10.54 -2.11
N LEU A 110 2.97 -10.39 -0.92
CA LEU A 110 2.32 -9.68 0.19
C LEU A 110 2.11 -8.20 -0.11
N TRP A 111 3.07 -7.55 -0.78
CA TRP A 111 2.91 -6.19 -1.29
C TRP A 111 1.76 -6.11 -2.29
N GLY A 112 1.67 -7.04 -3.24
CA GLY A 112 0.60 -7.07 -4.24
C GLY A 112 -0.78 -7.29 -3.64
N VAL A 113 -0.90 -8.20 -2.67
CA VAL A 113 -2.16 -8.44 -1.95
C VAL A 113 -2.58 -7.20 -1.14
N GLY A 114 -1.63 -6.55 -0.47
CA GLY A 114 -1.87 -5.31 0.24
C GLY A 114 -2.33 -4.19 -0.68
N ASP A 115 -1.59 -3.95 -1.77
CA ASP A 115 -1.92 -2.92 -2.76
C ASP A 115 -3.33 -3.11 -3.34
N ALA A 116 -3.66 -4.34 -3.73
CA ALA A 116 -4.98 -4.71 -4.22
C ALA A 116 -6.08 -4.39 -3.20
N ALA A 117 -5.85 -4.71 -1.92
CA ALA A 117 -6.81 -4.42 -0.86
C ALA A 117 -7.02 -2.91 -0.72
N PHE A 118 -5.96 -2.13 -0.53
CA PHE A 118 -6.10 -0.67 -0.36
C PHE A 118 -6.74 0.01 -1.58
N GLN A 119 -6.30 -0.34 -2.79
CA GLN A 119 -6.83 0.25 -4.02
C GLN A 119 -8.27 -0.17 -4.32
N SER A 120 -8.62 -1.44 -4.14
CA SER A 120 -10.00 -1.89 -4.37
C SER A 120 -10.95 -1.25 -3.37
N GLN A 121 -10.55 -1.22 -2.09
CA GLN A 121 -11.40 -0.71 -1.02
C GLN A 121 -11.58 0.80 -1.05
N ILE A 122 -10.55 1.61 -1.38
CA ILE A 122 -10.73 3.05 -1.50
C ILE A 122 -11.68 3.42 -2.66
N ASN A 123 -11.58 2.70 -3.79
CA ASN A 123 -12.45 2.91 -4.94
C ASN A 123 -13.90 2.46 -4.67
N ALA A 124 -14.11 1.49 -3.77
CA ALA A 124 -15.45 1.09 -3.32
C ALA A 124 -16.01 2.03 -2.24
N LEU A 125 -15.14 2.58 -1.38
CA LEU A 125 -15.52 3.42 -0.24
C LEU A 125 -15.87 4.85 -0.66
N LEU A 126 -15.18 5.43 -1.64
CA LEU A 126 -15.47 6.78 -2.13
C LEU A 126 -16.94 6.97 -2.58
N PRO A 127 -17.49 6.11 -3.46
CA PRO A 127 -18.89 6.21 -3.88
C PRO A 127 -19.90 6.01 -2.75
N LEU A 128 -19.56 5.21 -1.73
CA LEU A 128 -20.41 5.01 -0.55
C LEU A 128 -20.45 6.25 0.35
N VAL A 129 -19.32 6.94 0.49
CA VAL A 129 -19.19 8.11 1.38
C VAL A 129 -19.63 9.41 0.69
N PHE A 130 -19.45 9.54 -0.62
CA PHE A 130 -19.77 10.73 -1.43
C PHE A 130 -20.66 10.40 -2.64
N PRO A 131 -21.89 9.92 -2.45
CA PRO A 131 -22.77 9.55 -3.56
C PRO A 131 -23.19 10.75 -4.43
N SER A 132 -23.23 11.97 -3.86
CA SER A 132 -23.61 13.20 -4.56
C SER A 132 -22.48 13.82 -5.39
N ASP A 133 -21.22 13.63 -4.98
CA ASP A 133 -20.06 14.37 -5.49
C ASP A 133 -18.90 13.43 -5.85
N MET A 134 -19.22 12.33 -6.53
CA MET A 134 -18.27 11.28 -6.86
C MET A 134 -17.06 11.82 -7.65
N ASP A 135 -17.29 12.62 -8.68
CA ASP A 135 -16.22 13.14 -9.55
C ASP A 135 -15.18 13.96 -8.76
N ALA A 136 -15.65 14.82 -7.85
CA ALA A 136 -14.79 15.61 -6.98
C ALA A 136 -14.02 14.72 -5.99
N SER A 137 -14.66 13.69 -5.44
CA SER A 137 -14.00 12.75 -4.53
C SER A 137 -12.87 11.96 -5.22
N PHE A 138 -13.09 11.49 -6.45
CA PHE A 138 -12.07 10.78 -7.24
C PHE A 138 -10.94 11.73 -7.67
N ALA A 139 -11.26 12.98 -8.00
CA ALA A 139 -10.24 13.99 -8.29
C ALA A 139 -9.34 14.23 -7.07
N HIS A 140 -9.92 14.36 -5.86
CA HIS A 140 -9.15 14.47 -4.62
C HIS A 140 -8.31 13.22 -4.34
N MET A 141 -8.87 12.02 -4.52
CA MET A 141 -8.12 10.76 -4.38
C MET A 141 -6.87 10.75 -5.28
N LYS A 142 -7.04 11.03 -6.58
CA LYS A 142 -5.92 11.05 -7.54
C LYS A 142 -4.91 12.14 -7.24
N MET A 143 -5.36 13.34 -6.86
CA MET A 143 -4.49 14.44 -6.50
C MET A 143 -3.60 14.08 -5.31
N TRP A 144 -4.19 13.62 -4.20
CA TRP A 144 -3.45 13.35 -2.97
C TRP A 144 -2.53 12.14 -3.06
N THR A 145 -2.99 11.06 -3.72
CA THR A 145 -2.14 9.89 -3.97
C THR A 145 -0.93 10.23 -4.85
N SER A 146 -1.12 11.04 -5.88
CA SER A 146 -0.03 11.48 -6.77
C SER A 146 0.93 12.47 -6.09
N ALA A 147 0.41 13.36 -5.24
CA ALA A 147 1.24 14.28 -4.47
C ALA A 147 2.11 13.52 -3.46
N ALA A 148 1.53 12.54 -2.76
CA ALA A 148 2.25 11.70 -1.82
C ALA A 148 3.30 10.80 -2.50
N SER A 149 2.98 10.20 -3.66
CA SER A 149 3.95 9.42 -4.42
C SER A 149 5.12 10.29 -4.88
N SER A 150 4.85 11.49 -5.41
CA SER A 150 5.87 12.47 -5.80
C SER A 150 6.76 12.86 -4.62
N LEU A 151 6.16 13.14 -3.46
CA LEU A 151 6.90 13.45 -2.24
C LEU A 151 7.82 12.30 -1.83
N MET A 152 7.34 11.06 -1.88
CA MET A 152 8.15 9.89 -1.54
C MET A 152 9.34 9.70 -2.50
N PHE A 153 9.14 9.93 -3.80
CA PHE A 153 10.25 9.90 -4.77
C PHE A 153 11.31 10.96 -4.46
N LEU A 154 10.89 12.18 -4.08
CA LEU A 154 11.82 13.26 -3.70
C LEU A 154 12.55 12.97 -2.38
N LEU A 155 11.86 12.37 -1.42
CA LEU A 155 12.45 11.98 -0.13
C LEU A 155 13.27 10.69 -0.22
N SER A 156 13.09 9.89 -1.27
CA SER A 156 13.77 8.61 -1.44
C SER A 156 15.31 8.70 -1.32
N PRO A 157 16.02 9.60 -2.01
CA PRO A 157 17.48 9.71 -1.85
C PRO A 157 17.92 10.25 -0.48
N LEU A 158 17.02 10.92 0.26
CA LEU A 158 17.33 11.58 1.53
C LEU A 158 17.12 10.68 2.75
N LEU A 159 16.25 9.67 2.63
CA LEU A 159 15.87 8.79 3.73
C LEU A 159 16.53 7.41 3.62
N SER A 160 16.91 6.84 4.76
CA SER A 160 17.36 5.44 4.83
C SER A 160 16.18 4.47 4.69
N LEU A 161 16.44 3.25 4.20
CA LEU A 161 15.42 2.18 4.10
C LEU A 161 14.63 1.97 5.41
N PRO A 162 15.25 1.85 6.60
CA PRO A 162 14.49 1.69 7.84
C PRO A 162 13.66 2.93 8.18
N ALA A 163 14.13 4.15 7.89
CA ALA A 163 13.36 5.36 8.11
C ALA A 163 12.11 5.41 7.22
N LYS A 164 12.24 5.01 5.95
CA LYS A 164 11.11 4.88 5.02
C LYS A 164 10.12 3.83 5.47
N ALA A 165 10.61 2.67 5.90
CA ALA A 165 9.77 1.59 6.39
C ALA A 165 9.00 2.00 7.66
N ALA A 166 9.65 2.71 8.59
CA ALA A 166 9.01 3.27 9.78
C ALA A 166 7.95 4.34 9.43
N LEU A 167 8.23 5.21 8.46
CA LEU A 167 7.26 6.20 7.99
C LEU A 167 6.02 5.53 7.38
N LEU A 168 6.21 4.49 6.57
CA LEU A 168 5.12 3.71 5.99
C LEU A 168 4.31 2.95 7.05
N THR A 169 4.96 2.31 8.02
CA THR A 169 4.23 1.60 9.08
C THR A 169 3.40 2.57 9.94
N LEU A 170 3.98 3.71 10.33
CA LEU A 170 3.27 4.73 11.11
C LEU A 170 2.08 5.30 10.32
N SER A 171 2.26 5.63 9.05
CA SER A 171 1.17 6.15 8.22
C SER A 171 0.07 5.11 8.00
N CYS A 172 0.42 3.83 7.80
CA CYS A 172 -0.56 2.73 7.73
C CYS A 172 -1.38 2.64 9.03
N VAL A 173 -0.72 2.57 10.19
CA VAL A 173 -1.37 2.41 11.49
C VAL A 173 -2.28 3.60 11.83
N VAL A 174 -1.88 4.82 11.47
CA VAL A 174 -2.69 6.03 11.67
C VAL A 174 -3.88 6.08 10.72
N SER A 175 -3.74 5.60 9.48
CA SER A 175 -4.80 5.68 8.47
C SER A 175 -6.04 4.84 8.78
N LEU A 176 -5.87 3.65 9.38
CA LEU A 176 -6.96 2.72 9.68
C LEU A 176 -8.00 3.28 10.68
N PRO A 177 -7.63 3.79 11.87
CA PRO A 177 -8.59 4.33 12.83
C PRO A 177 -9.25 5.61 12.31
N LEU A 178 -8.53 6.43 11.55
CA LEU A 178 -9.09 7.66 10.96
C LEU A 178 -10.11 7.35 9.87
N MET A 179 -9.86 6.35 9.03
CA MET A 179 -10.84 5.87 8.07
C MET A 179 -12.09 5.32 8.78
N LEU A 180 -11.93 4.51 9.82
CA LEU A 180 -13.06 3.99 10.60
C LEU A 180 -13.90 5.12 11.19
N ALA A 181 -13.26 6.17 11.73
CA ALA A 181 -13.95 7.36 12.20
C ALA A 181 -14.68 8.09 11.07
N GLY A 182 -14.05 8.24 9.89
CA GLY A 182 -14.60 8.93 8.72
C GLY A 182 -15.84 8.28 8.13
N VAL A 183 -15.91 6.96 8.17
CA VAL A 183 -17.07 6.19 7.69
C VAL A 183 -18.29 6.35 8.59
N HIS A 184 -18.10 6.65 9.88
CA HIS A 184 -19.18 6.84 10.86
C HIS A 184 -19.60 8.31 11.03
N VAL A 185 -18.98 9.25 10.30
CA VAL A 185 -19.41 10.65 10.34
C VAL A 185 -20.69 10.81 9.53
N PRO A 186 -21.80 11.27 10.16
CA PRO A 186 -23.09 11.42 9.49
C PRO A 186 -23.11 12.48 8.40
#